data_AF-A0A7J6F0S3-F1
#
_entry.id   AF-A0A7J6F0S3-F1
#
_cell.length_a   1.000
_cell.length_b   1.000
_cell.length_c   1.000
_cell.angle_alpha   90.00
_cell.angle_beta   90.00
_cell.angle_gamma   90.00
#
_symmetry.space_group_name_H-M   'P 1'
#
loop_
_entity.id
_entity.type
_entity.pdbx_description
1 polymer ?
#
loop_
_entity_poly.entity_id
_entity_poly.type
_entity_poly.pdbx_seq_one_letter_code
_entity_poly.pdbx_strand_id
1 'polypeptide(L)'
;MASISTCFTLPPKPRLYLKPSIFRELPNKFPIYQTPIFPGRSAKQRGSLALVPVVRAGIDVTTAIRPGGIIESDKLSSDVRKRAMDAVDACGGRVTIGDVSSRAGLKMNEAQKALQALAADTNGFLEVSDEGDVLYVFPKDYRAKLAAKSVRIKLEPFFEKAKAGAEYVVRVSFGTALIASVVIVYTTIIAILSSSREEDNRGRRGRSYDSGFTFYFSPTDLFWYWDPNYYRRRRIQVDDDNKMNFIESIFSFVFGDGDPNQGIEEERWKLIGQYITSNGGVVAAEELAPYLDVETSGRSADDDSYILPVLLRFDGQPEIDEEGNILYRFPSLQRTASSQRSGRKEYVGRKWTDWVGGVEKFFKEKKLQFSKTSSSERALVIGLGGLNLFGVIILGTMFKEIAIPPSGFIKFASDIFPLLQVYAGSFFAIPLFRWFLVRNKNAQIEKRNRAREQRARALELPDISLRRKLLSARDMAQRTVIGQDQIVYSTDKDFVEQDYEAREWDRRFREIEKSD
;
A
#
# COMPACT_ATOMS: atom_id res chain seq x y z
N MET A 1 26.61 -32.50 63.95
CA MET A 1 25.61 -32.99 62.98
C MET A 1 25.94 -32.31 61.65
N ALA A 2 26.77 -32.92 60.79
CA ALA A 2 26.36 -33.68 59.58
C ALA A 2 25.47 -32.84 58.64
N SER A 3 25.68 -32.59 57.34
CA SER A 3 26.61 -32.98 56.25
C SER A 3 26.44 -31.91 55.15
N ILE A 4 27.46 -31.34 54.47
CA ILE A 4 28.24 -31.82 53.31
C ILE A 4 27.44 -32.07 52.01
N SER A 5 27.83 -31.30 50.96
CA SER A 5 27.85 -31.60 49.50
C SER A 5 26.53 -31.69 48.73
N THR A 6 26.41 -31.36 47.43
CA THR A 6 27.41 -31.18 46.36
C THR A 6 26.75 -30.50 45.16
N CYS A 7 27.53 -29.73 44.41
CA CYS A 7 27.25 -29.33 43.04
C CYS A 7 27.05 -30.55 42.11
N PHE A 8 26.11 -30.47 41.17
CA PHE A 8 26.22 -31.19 39.91
C PHE A 8 26.00 -30.24 38.72
N THR A 9 27.01 -30.31 37.86
CA THR A 9 27.22 -29.65 36.59
C THR A 9 26.21 -30.12 35.54
N LEU A 10 25.61 -29.18 34.81
CA LEU A 10 24.84 -29.47 33.59
C LEU A 10 25.79 -29.57 32.38
N PRO A 11 25.56 -30.54 31.47
CA PRO A 11 26.44 -30.81 30.34
C PRO A 11 26.32 -29.73 29.24
N PRO A 12 27.41 -29.36 28.54
CA PRO A 12 27.33 -28.49 27.38
C PRO A 12 27.18 -29.32 26.08
N LYS A 13 26.26 -28.93 25.18
CA LYS A 13 26.37 -28.89 23.69
C LYS A 13 24.98 -28.94 23.02
N PRO A 14 24.83 -28.51 21.73
CA PRO A 14 25.90 -28.15 20.79
C PRO A 14 25.78 -26.72 20.20
N ARG A 15 26.93 -26.06 20.08
CA ARG A 15 27.13 -24.95 19.14
C ARG A 15 27.21 -25.54 17.73
N LEU A 16 26.26 -25.17 16.87
CA LEU A 16 26.35 -25.43 15.44
C LEU A 16 27.47 -24.56 14.85
N TYR A 17 28.62 -25.17 14.62
CA TYR A 17 29.65 -24.64 13.74
C TYR A 17 29.24 -24.94 12.30
N LEU A 18 28.73 -23.93 11.58
CA LEU A 18 28.70 -23.96 10.13
C LEU A 18 30.10 -23.62 9.62
N LYS A 19 30.80 -24.63 9.09
CA LYS A 19 31.99 -24.42 8.26
C LYS A 19 31.58 -23.71 6.97
N PRO A 20 32.34 -22.68 6.52
CA PRO A 20 32.13 -22.08 5.20
C PRO A 20 32.82 -22.97 4.16
N SER A 21 32.04 -23.57 3.27
CA SER A 21 32.59 -24.28 2.11
C SER A 21 32.42 -23.44 0.84
N ILE A 22 33.56 -22.88 0.43
CA ILE A 22 34.06 -22.82 -0.96
C ILE A 22 33.25 -21.94 -1.93
N PHE A 23 33.69 -20.68 -1.98
CA PHE A 23 33.59 -19.83 -3.16
C PHE A 23 34.30 -20.50 -4.33
N ARG A 24 33.60 -20.68 -5.45
CA ARG A 24 34.18 -21.05 -6.73
C ARG A 24 34.37 -19.78 -7.53
N GLU A 25 35.62 -19.35 -7.66
CA GLU A 25 36.05 -18.22 -8.49
C GLU A 25 35.59 -18.40 -9.93
N LEU A 26 34.95 -17.35 -10.48
CA LEU A 26 34.67 -17.23 -11.90
C LEU A 26 35.68 -16.23 -12.49
N PRO A 27 36.47 -16.58 -13.51
CA PRO A 27 37.52 -15.70 -14.00
C PRO A 27 36.98 -14.54 -14.83
N ASN A 28 37.33 -13.32 -14.42
CA ASN A 28 37.27 -12.10 -15.21
C ASN A 28 38.10 -12.24 -16.49
N LYS A 29 37.47 -12.11 -17.66
CA LYS A 29 38.14 -11.79 -18.92
C LYS A 29 37.38 -10.68 -19.64
N PHE A 30 37.91 -9.47 -19.53
CA PHE A 30 37.61 -8.34 -20.40
C PHE A 30 38.32 -8.56 -21.75
N PRO A 31 37.65 -8.45 -22.90
CA PRO A 31 38.33 -8.28 -24.17
C PRO A 31 38.53 -6.79 -24.48
N ILE A 32 39.80 -6.40 -24.46
CA ILE A 32 40.35 -5.18 -25.06
C ILE A 32 40.20 -5.32 -26.57
N TYR A 33 39.47 -4.42 -27.24
CA TYR A 33 39.49 -4.31 -28.69
C TYR A 33 40.54 -3.27 -29.10
N GLN A 34 41.66 -3.77 -29.62
CA GLN A 34 42.68 -3.01 -30.34
C GLN A 34 42.26 -2.84 -31.80
N THR A 35 42.37 -1.61 -32.29
CA THR A 35 42.32 -1.22 -33.72
C THR A 35 43.53 -1.76 -34.49
N PRO A 36 43.37 -2.16 -35.76
CA PRO A 36 44.48 -2.19 -36.71
C PRO A 36 44.36 -1.10 -37.79
N ILE A 37 45.51 -0.50 -38.08
CA ILE A 37 45.81 0.49 -39.13
C ILE A 37 46.27 -0.25 -40.39
N PHE A 38 45.65 0.08 -41.56
CA PHE A 38 46.10 0.16 -42.99
C PHE A 38 47.17 -0.84 -43.58
N PRO A 39 47.36 -1.04 -44.93
CA PRO A 39 47.04 -0.16 -46.07
C PRO A 39 46.61 -0.82 -47.43
N GLY A 40 46.15 0.02 -48.38
CA GLY A 40 46.77 0.12 -49.72
C GLY A 40 46.12 -0.49 -50.99
N ARG A 41 45.94 0.40 -51.99
CA ARG A 41 45.88 0.24 -53.49
C ARG A 41 44.52 -0.11 -54.13
N SER A 42 43.90 0.82 -54.88
CA SER A 42 44.19 1.33 -56.26
C SER A 42 43.55 0.44 -57.33
N ALA A 43 42.45 0.82 -57.99
CA ALA A 43 42.36 1.53 -59.28
C ALA A 43 41.01 1.07 -59.89
N LYS A 44 40.25 1.71 -60.78
CA LYS A 44 40.48 2.75 -61.81
C LYS A 44 39.10 3.12 -62.41
N GLN A 45 38.90 4.42 -62.71
CA GLN A 45 38.27 4.98 -63.94
C GLN A 45 36.79 4.64 -64.30
N ARG A 46 35.93 5.50 -64.85
CA ARG A 46 36.01 6.87 -65.44
C ARG A 46 34.56 7.29 -65.80
N GLY A 47 34.22 8.57 -65.75
CA GLY A 47 33.08 9.11 -66.52
C GLY A 47 32.37 10.33 -65.90
N SER A 48 32.72 11.51 -66.39
CA SER A 48 32.28 12.86 -65.98
C SER A 48 30.87 13.23 -66.45
N LEU A 49 30.11 14.01 -65.67
CA LEU A 49 29.61 15.35 -66.02
C LEU A 49 28.83 16.00 -64.87
N ALA A 50 29.07 17.28 -64.66
CA ALA A 50 28.66 18.10 -63.53
C ALA A 50 27.23 18.65 -63.62
N LEU A 51 26.64 19.00 -62.47
CA LEU A 51 25.93 20.25 -62.20
C LEU A 51 25.58 20.30 -60.69
N VAL A 52 26.09 21.33 -60.00
CA VAL A 52 25.79 21.62 -58.59
C VAL A 52 24.40 22.25 -58.49
N PRO A 53 23.61 21.90 -57.46
CA PRO A 53 22.97 22.96 -56.70
C PRO A 53 23.34 22.87 -55.23
N VAL A 54 23.59 24.05 -54.67
CA VAL A 54 23.72 24.34 -53.25
C VAL A 54 22.56 23.69 -52.49
N VAL A 55 22.87 22.82 -51.52
CA VAL A 55 21.88 22.29 -50.57
C VAL A 55 22.36 22.59 -49.16
N ARG A 56 21.56 23.43 -48.49
CA ARG A 56 21.52 23.73 -47.06
C ARG A 56 21.93 22.52 -46.23
N ALA A 57 22.86 22.70 -45.29
CA ALA A 57 22.93 21.86 -44.10
C ALA A 57 21.75 22.22 -43.18
N GLY A 58 20.54 21.88 -43.62
CA GLY A 58 19.46 21.61 -42.70
C GLY A 58 19.80 20.27 -42.08
N ILE A 59 20.12 20.26 -40.79
CA ILE A 59 20.06 19.03 -40.01
C ILE A 59 18.57 18.71 -39.95
N ASP A 60 18.12 17.98 -40.95
CA ASP A 60 16.88 17.25 -40.93
C ASP A 60 17.08 16.22 -39.81
N VAL A 61 16.55 16.54 -38.61
CA VAL A 61 16.47 15.59 -37.50
C VAL A 61 15.41 14.57 -37.91
N THR A 62 15.80 13.68 -38.81
CA THR A 62 15.13 12.41 -39.03
C THR A 62 15.29 11.63 -37.73
N THR A 63 14.26 11.67 -36.89
CA THR A 63 13.80 10.60 -36.00
C THR A 63 14.74 9.39 -35.90
N ALA A 64 15.71 9.39 -34.98
CA ALA A 64 16.45 8.17 -34.64
C ALA A 64 17.16 8.21 -33.27
N ILE A 65 16.55 8.82 -32.26
CA ILE A 65 16.63 8.30 -30.88
C ILE A 65 15.18 8.21 -30.38
N ARG A 66 14.42 7.26 -30.93
CA ARG A 66 13.21 6.77 -30.26
C ARG A 66 13.64 5.52 -29.51
N PRO A 67 13.68 5.51 -28.17
CA PRO A 67 13.58 4.24 -27.47
C PRO A 67 12.31 3.57 -28.02
N GLY A 68 12.44 2.34 -28.52
CA GLY A 68 11.35 1.62 -29.18
C GLY A 68 10.09 1.57 -28.31
N GLY A 69 8.94 1.20 -28.90
CA GLY A 69 7.57 1.26 -28.35
C GLY A 69 7.27 0.56 -27.01
N ILE A 70 8.28 0.32 -26.19
CA ILE A 70 8.22 0.03 -24.76
C ILE A 70 7.80 1.29 -24.03
N ILE A 71 6.70 1.17 -23.29
CA ILE A 71 6.15 2.23 -22.45
C ILE A 71 6.93 2.18 -21.12
N GLU A 72 7.72 3.20 -20.83
CA GLU A 72 8.59 3.21 -19.65
C GLU A 72 7.76 3.18 -18.35
N SER A 73 6.60 3.82 -18.35
CA SER A 73 5.66 3.80 -17.23
C SER A 73 5.05 2.41 -16.96
N ASP A 74 5.11 1.47 -17.90
CA ASP A 74 4.65 0.08 -17.68
C ASP A 74 5.70 -0.79 -16.97
N LYS A 75 6.96 -0.34 -16.88
CA LYS A 75 8.00 -1.02 -16.08
C LYS A 75 7.86 -0.71 -14.57
N LEU A 76 7.16 0.35 -14.23
CA LEU A 76 6.89 0.73 -12.84
C LEU A 76 5.84 -0.20 -12.21
N SER A 77 5.88 -0.34 -10.90
CA SER A 77 4.74 -0.91 -10.18
C SER A 77 3.52 0.02 -10.32
N SER A 78 2.33 -0.57 -10.39
CA SER A 78 1.06 0.15 -10.47
C SER A 78 0.96 1.20 -9.36
N ASP A 79 1.37 0.83 -8.15
CA ASP A 79 1.17 1.62 -6.95
C ASP A 79 2.12 2.83 -6.91
N VAL A 80 3.39 2.65 -7.30
CA VAL A 80 4.35 3.76 -7.42
C VAL A 80 3.88 4.75 -8.47
N ARG A 81 3.43 4.25 -9.63
CA ARG A 81 2.91 5.07 -10.73
C ARG A 81 1.67 5.86 -10.31
N LYS A 82 0.65 5.21 -9.73
CA LYS A 82 -0.58 5.87 -9.25
C LYS A 82 -0.25 6.97 -8.22
N ARG A 83 0.56 6.66 -7.21
CA ARG A 83 0.94 7.64 -6.18
C ARG A 83 1.75 8.80 -6.72
N ALA A 84 2.66 8.56 -7.67
CA ALA A 84 3.41 9.63 -8.33
C ALA A 84 2.47 10.54 -9.14
N MET A 85 1.53 9.98 -9.91
CA MET A 85 0.53 10.75 -10.66
C MET A 85 -0.38 11.55 -9.73
N ASP A 86 -0.80 10.99 -8.60
CA ASP A 86 -1.65 11.69 -7.63
C ASP A 86 -0.89 12.86 -6.96
N ALA A 87 0.41 12.68 -6.69
CA ALA A 87 1.26 13.74 -6.18
C ALA A 87 1.49 14.85 -7.21
N VAL A 88 1.73 14.50 -8.49
CA VAL A 88 1.85 15.45 -9.60
C VAL A 88 0.60 16.31 -9.74
N ASP A 89 -0.57 15.69 -9.73
CA ASP A 89 -1.86 16.38 -9.81
C ASP A 89 -2.07 17.32 -8.62
N ALA A 90 -1.77 16.85 -7.41
CA ALA A 90 -1.94 17.64 -6.19
C ALA A 90 -0.99 18.84 -6.12
N CYS A 91 0.14 18.79 -6.85
CA CYS A 91 1.10 19.89 -6.96
C CYS A 91 0.86 20.78 -8.20
N GLY A 92 -0.16 20.51 -9.01
CA GLY A 92 -0.54 21.35 -10.16
C GLY A 92 0.26 21.10 -11.43
N GLY A 93 0.92 19.95 -11.58
CA GLY A 93 1.58 19.53 -12.81
C GLY A 93 3.03 19.99 -12.98
N ARG A 94 3.51 20.97 -12.22
CA ARG A 94 4.94 21.36 -12.15
C ARG A 94 5.51 20.93 -10.80
N VAL A 95 6.48 20.03 -10.80
CA VAL A 95 6.95 19.36 -9.57
C VAL A 95 8.46 19.13 -9.53
N THR A 96 9.01 19.14 -8.32
CA THR A 96 10.35 18.59 -8.03
C THR A 96 10.25 17.12 -7.62
N ILE A 97 11.40 16.42 -7.59
CA ILE A 97 11.50 15.06 -7.01
C ILE A 97 11.11 15.09 -5.52
N GLY A 98 11.45 16.17 -4.81
CA GLY A 98 11.08 16.41 -3.41
C GLY A 98 9.58 16.53 -3.19
N ASP A 99 8.89 17.31 -4.03
CA ASP A 99 7.44 17.50 -3.97
C ASP A 99 6.70 16.16 -4.14
N VAL A 100 7.16 15.30 -5.06
CA VAL A 100 6.54 14.01 -5.32
C VAL A 100 6.89 12.98 -4.25
N SER A 101 8.15 12.91 -3.83
CA SER A 101 8.57 11.97 -2.77
C SER A 101 7.86 12.24 -1.45
N SER A 102 7.79 13.50 -0.99
CA SER A 102 7.12 13.87 0.25
C SER A 102 5.62 13.60 0.21
N ARG A 103 4.96 13.95 -0.90
CA ARG A 103 3.49 13.86 -1.02
C ARG A 103 2.99 12.47 -1.36
N ALA A 104 3.78 11.67 -2.07
CA ALA A 104 3.50 10.28 -2.38
C ALA A 104 4.05 9.30 -1.33
N GLY A 105 4.95 9.73 -0.44
CA GLY A 105 5.71 8.86 0.45
C GLY A 105 6.65 7.90 -0.30
N LEU A 106 7.17 8.31 -1.47
CA LEU A 106 8.06 7.49 -2.31
C LEU A 106 9.53 7.71 -1.92
N LYS A 107 10.38 6.71 -2.17
CA LYS A 107 11.84 6.93 -2.11
C LYS A 107 12.25 7.92 -3.20
N MET A 108 13.30 8.70 -2.97
CA MET A 108 13.80 9.66 -3.97
C MET A 108 14.06 9.02 -5.34
N ASN A 109 14.76 7.89 -5.36
CA ASN A 109 15.06 7.15 -6.59
C ASN A 109 13.80 6.59 -7.28
N GLU A 110 12.77 6.22 -6.52
CA GLU A 110 11.49 5.73 -7.08
C GLU A 110 10.68 6.89 -7.67
N ALA A 111 10.63 8.02 -6.97
CA ALA A 111 9.99 9.24 -7.45
C ALA A 111 10.65 9.76 -8.72
N GLN A 112 11.99 9.83 -8.76
CA GLN A 112 12.74 10.24 -9.95
C GLN A 112 12.46 9.34 -11.14
N LYS A 113 12.57 8.01 -10.97
CA LYS A 113 12.26 7.04 -12.04
C LYS A 113 10.83 7.15 -12.51
N ALA A 114 9.89 7.34 -11.59
CA ALA A 114 8.48 7.51 -11.93
C ALA A 114 8.24 8.77 -12.76
N LEU A 115 8.83 9.91 -12.36
CA LEU A 115 8.70 11.17 -13.09
C LEU A 115 9.33 11.12 -14.48
N GLN A 116 10.51 10.52 -14.61
CA GLN A 116 11.18 10.34 -15.90
C GLN A 116 10.36 9.46 -16.85
N ALA A 117 9.84 8.34 -16.35
CA ALA A 117 9.00 7.44 -17.14
C ALA A 117 7.68 8.10 -17.55
N LEU A 118 7.04 8.86 -16.65
CA LEU A 118 5.83 9.62 -16.95
C LEU A 118 6.11 10.72 -17.98
N ALA A 119 7.21 11.46 -17.84
CA ALA A 119 7.55 12.56 -18.76
C ALA A 119 7.81 12.03 -20.18
N ALA A 120 8.57 10.93 -20.29
CA ALA A 120 8.87 10.26 -21.55
C ALA A 120 7.61 9.74 -22.27
N ASP A 121 6.57 9.37 -21.53
CA ASP A 121 5.35 8.81 -22.11
C ASP A 121 4.23 9.84 -22.37
N THR A 122 4.30 11.03 -21.77
CA THR A 122 3.17 11.99 -21.76
C THR A 122 3.46 13.37 -22.35
N ASN A 123 4.59 13.52 -23.04
CA ASN A 123 5.16 14.80 -23.48
C ASN A 123 5.35 15.77 -22.30
N GLY A 124 5.81 15.24 -21.16
CA GLY A 124 6.30 16.09 -20.08
C GLY A 124 7.69 16.61 -20.45
N PHE A 125 7.98 17.84 -20.08
CA PHE A 125 9.29 18.46 -20.30
C PHE A 125 9.97 18.77 -18.97
N LEU A 126 11.27 19.06 -19.07
CA LEU A 126 12.13 19.35 -17.92
C LEU A 126 12.47 20.84 -17.95
N GLU A 127 12.42 21.47 -16.79
CA GLU A 127 12.98 22.81 -16.55
C GLU A 127 14.16 22.65 -15.58
N VAL A 128 15.22 23.42 -15.80
CA VAL A 128 16.39 23.44 -14.92
C VAL A 128 16.62 24.86 -14.42
N SER A 129 16.72 25.00 -13.10
CA SER A 129 17.05 26.27 -12.45
C SER A 129 18.52 26.64 -12.64
N ASP A 130 18.82 27.92 -12.46
CA ASP A 130 20.17 28.45 -12.25
C ASP A 130 21.02 27.68 -11.23
N GLU A 131 20.41 27.22 -10.12
CA GLU A 131 21.07 26.42 -9.09
C GLU A 131 21.22 24.92 -9.46
N GLY A 132 20.75 24.52 -10.65
CA GLY A 132 20.81 23.14 -11.12
C GLY A 132 19.66 22.23 -10.67
N ASP A 133 18.63 22.79 -10.04
CA ASP A 133 17.43 22.04 -9.65
C ASP A 133 16.60 21.63 -10.88
N VAL A 134 16.18 20.37 -10.92
CA VAL A 134 15.39 19.82 -12.03
C VAL A 134 13.91 19.76 -11.67
N LEU A 135 13.08 20.35 -12.51
CA LEU A 135 11.62 20.35 -12.40
C LEU A 135 11.01 19.59 -13.57
N TYR A 136 9.95 18.85 -13.29
CA TYR A 136 9.16 18.13 -14.26
C TYR A 136 7.84 18.86 -14.47
N VAL A 137 7.53 19.23 -15.71
CA VAL A 137 6.29 19.90 -16.09
C VAL A 137 5.44 18.96 -16.93
N PHE A 138 4.22 18.70 -16.46
CA PHE A 138 3.26 17.81 -17.10
C PHE A 138 2.09 18.61 -17.68
N PRO A 139 1.72 18.37 -18.95
CA PRO A 139 0.50 18.93 -19.53
C PRO A 139 -0.75 18.48 -18.75
N LYS A 140 -1.81 19.29 -18.70
CA LYS A 140 -3.06 18.94 -17.98
C LYS A 140 -3.67 17.60 -18.43
N ASP A 141 -3.49 17.23 -19.69
CA ASP A 141 -4.01 15.99 -20.29
C ASP A 141 -3.04 14.80 -20.24
N TYR A 142 -1.96 14.87 -19.46
CA TYR A 142 -0.92 13.83 -19.44
C TYR A 142 -1.49 12.43 -19.11
N ARG A 143 -2.48 12.33 -18.21
CA ARG A 143 -3.15 11.06 -17.86
C ARG A 143 -3.90 10.44 -19.04
N ALA A 144 -4.58 11.26 -19.84
CA ALA A 144 -5.30 10.80 -21.03
C ALA A 144 -4.32 10.31 -22.10
N LYS A 145 -3.21 11.03 -22.31
CA LYS A 145 -2.12 10.62 -23.21
C LYS A 145 -1.50 9.29 -22.77
N LEU A 146 -1.28 9.11 -21.47
CA LEU A 146 -0.73 7.87 -20.90
C LEU A 146 -1.68 6.68 -21.10
N ALA A 147 -2.97 6.87 -20.85
CA ALA A 147 -3.99 5.83 -21.00
C ALA A 147 -4.23 5.44 -22.46
N ALA A 148 -4.07 6.39 -23.41
CA ALA A 148 -4.14 6.10 -24.83
C ALA A 148 -2.95 5.24 -25.31
N LYS A 149 -1.77 5.40 -24.67
CA LYS A 149 -0.55 4.67 -25.01
C LYS A 149 -0.52 3.27 -24.40
N SER A 150 -1.01 3.10 -23.16
CA SER A 150 -0.81 1.87 -22.36
C SER A 150 -2.06 0.99 -22.23
N VAL A 151 -1.97 -0.22 -22.80
CA VAL A 151 -3.03 -1.24 -22.70
C VAL A 151 -3.15 -1.78 -21.26
N ARG A 152 -2.02 -1.87 -20.54
CA ARG A 152 -1.98 -2.33 -19.13
C ARG A 152 -2.81 -1.43 -18.21
N ILE A 153 -2.71 -0.10 -18.36
CA ILE A 153 -3.49 0.87 -17.57
C ILE A 153 -4.99 0.73 -17.87
N LYS A 154 -5.36 0.41 -19.11
CA LYS A 154 -6.77 0.20 -19.50
C LYS A 154 -7.38 -1.08 -18.92
N LEU A 155 -6.59 -2.14 -18.74
CA LEU A 155 -7.07 -3.43 -18.20
C LEU A 155 -6.99 -3.55 -16.68
N GLU A 156 -6.13 -2.78 -16.01
CA GLU A 156 -6.02 -2.74 -14.56
C GLU A 156 -7.36 -2.63 -13.81
N PRO A 157 -8.30 -1.72 -14.19
CA PRO A 157 -9.60 -1.64 -13.53
C PRO A 157 -10.47 -2.88 -13.75
N PHE A 158 -10.26 -3.66 -14.81
CA PHE A 158 -11.00 -4.92 -15.02
C PHE A 158 -10.47 -6.03 -14.14
N PHE A 159 -9.15 -6.10 -13.93
CA PHE A 159 -8.55 -7.09 -13.03
C PHE A 159 -8.92 -6.82 -11.57
N GLU A 160 -8.92 -5.55 -11.14
CA GLU A 160 -9.41 -5.17 -9.81
C GLU A 160 -10.89 -5.53 -9.62
N LYS A 161 -11.73 -5.31 -10.65
CA LYS A 161 -13.14 -5.74 -10.63
C LYS A 161 -13.30 -7.25 -10.58
N ALA A 162 -12.49 -8.00 -11.33
CA ALA A 162 -12.54 -9.47 -11.35
C ALA A 162 -12.13 -10.06 -9.99
N LYS A 163 -11.08 -9.53 -9.36
CA LYS A 163 -10.65 -9.95 -8.02
C LYS A 163 -11.76 -9.72 -6.98
N ALA A 164 -12.39 -8.54 -7.01
CA ALA A 164 -13.51 -8.24 -6.13
C ALA A 164 -14.72 -9.17 -6.36
N GLY A 165 -15.01 -9.50 -7.62
CA GLY A 165 -16.05 -10.48 -7.99
C GLY A 165 -15.72 -11.90 -7.49
N ALA A 166 -14.46 -12.34 -7.62
CA ALA A 166 -14.03 -13.65 -7.14
C ALA A 166 -14.11 -13.76 -5.60
N GLU A 167 -13.65 -12.73 -4.88
CA GLU A 167 -13.79 -12.66 -3.42
C GLU A 167 -15.26 -12.75 -3.01
N TYR A 168 -16.16 -12.07 -3.72
CA TYR A 168 -17.59 -12.12 -3.46
C TYR A 168 -18.19 -13.53 -3.62
N VAL A 169 -17.86 -14.21 -4.73
CA VAL A 169 -18.35 -15.57 -4.99
C VAL A 169 -17.99 -16.52 -3.85
N VAL A 170 -16.76 -16.44 -3.32
CA VAL A 170 -16.32 -17.25 -2.19
C VAL A 170 -17.14 -16.97 -0.93
N ARG A 171 -17.44 -15.70 -0.64
CA ARG A 171 -18.25 -15.29 0.53
C ARG A 171 -19.65 -15.86 0.45
N VAL A 172 -20.28 -15.72 -0.72
CA VAL A 172 -21.64 -16.19 -0.94
C VAL A 172 -21.70 -17.71 -0.87
N SER A 173 -20.80 -18.41 -1.57
CA SER A 173 -20.78 -19.87 -1.59
C SER A 173 -20.62 -20.47 -0.19
N PHE A 174 -19.81 -19.83 0.66
CA PHE A 174 -19.57 -20.31 2.02
C PHE A 174 -20.82 -20.19 2.90
N GLY A 175 -21.54 -19.06 2.85
CA GLY A 175 -22.76 -18.91 3.66
C GLY A 175 -23.92 -19.75 3.12
N THR A 176 -24.04 -19.91 1.79
CA THR A 176 -25.05 -20.83 1.22
C THR A 176 -24.77 -22.28 1.58
N ALA A 177 -23.49 -22.67 1.71
CA ALA A 177 -23.11 -23.99 2.19
C ALA A 177 -23.56 -24.23 3.64
N LEU A 178 -23.59 -23.21 4.51
CA LEU A 178 -24.12 -23.34 5.86
C LEU A 178 -25.60 -23.71 5.82
N ILE A 179 -26.39 -22.98 5.04
CA ILE A 179 -27.83 -23.23 4.92
C ILE A 179 -28.08 -24.62 4.32
N ALA A 180 -27.37 -24.97 3.25
CA ALA A 180 -27.46 -26.29 2.64
C ALA A 180 -27.10 -27.41 3.63
N SER A 181 -26.05 -27.21 4.44
CA SER A 181 -25.65 -28.20 5.45
C SER A 181 -26.74 -28.41 6.50
N VAL A 182 -27.35 -27.34 7.02
CA VAL A 182 -28.46 -27.43 7.97
C VAL A 182 -29.64 -28.18 7.35
N VAL A 183 -30.03 -27.84 6.12
CA VAL A 183 -31.15 -28.50 5.44
C VAL A 183 -30.87 -30.00 5.23
N ILE A 184 -29.70 -30.37 4.73
CA ILE A 184 -29.32 -31.77 4.51
C ILE A 184 -29.31 -32.57 5.82
N VAL A 185 -28.71 -32.00 6.88
CA VAL A 185 -28.60 -32.67 8.17
C VAL A 185 -29.98 -32.94 8.77
N TYR A 186 -30.83 -31.92 8.86
CA TYR A 186 -32.14 -32.07 9.50
C TYR A 186 -33.14 -32.86 8.68
N THR A 187 -33.10 -32.77 7.34
CA THR A 187 -33.92 -33.65 6.48
C THR A 187 -33.53 -35.10 6.64
N THR A 188 -32.24 -35.40 6.78
CA THR A 188 -31.76 -36.77 7.02
C THR A 188 -32.18 -37.28 8.40
N ILE A 189 -32.07 -36.46 9.44
CA ILE A 189 -32.54 -36.82 10.80
C ILE A 189 -34.03 -37.16 10.77
N ILE A 190 -34.86 -36.33 10.13
CA ILE A 190 -36.31 -36.56 10.02
C ILE A 190 -36.60 -37.84 9.23
N ALA A 191 -35.89 -38.09 8.12
CA ALA A 191 -36.06 -39.29 7.32
C ALA A 191 -35.75 -40.57 8.11
N ILE A 192 -34.66 -40.58 8.88
CA ILE A 192 -34.29 -41.70 9.76
C ILE A 192 -35.35 -41.91 10.84
N LEU A 193 -35.79 -40.84 11.52
CA LEU A 193 -36.82 -40.92 12.57
C LEU A 193 -38.20 -41.33 12.06
N SER A 194 -38.54 -41.00 10.82
CA SER A 194 -39.82 -41.40 10.22
C SER A 194 -39.80 -42.87 9.76
N SER A 195 -38.63 -43.40 9.38
CA SER A 195 -38.48 -44.79 8.94
C SER A 195 -38.57 -45.82 10.07
N SER A 196 -38.49 -45.39 11.34
CA SER A 196 -38.68 -46.26 12.52
C SER A 196 -40.13 -46.30 13.02
N ARG A 197 -41.09 -45.70 12.29
CA ARG A 197 -42.53 -45.72 12.60
C ARG A 197 -43.31 -46.38 11.47
N GLU A 198 -43.49 -47.68 11.57
CA GLU A 198 -44.37 -48.54 10.76
C GLU A 198 -44.91 -49.58 11.77
N GLU A 199 -46.20 -49.80 12.10
CA GLU A 199 -47.57 -49.55 11.58
C GLU A 199 -48.47 -49.10 12.79
N ASP A 200 -49.69 -48.52 12.68
CA ASP A 200 -50.92 -49.14 12.16
C ASP A 200 -52.14 -48.16 12.04
N ASN A 201 -52.88 -48.30 10.93
CA ASN A 201 -54.29 -48.02 10.60
C ASN A 201 -55.02 -46.65 10.80
N ARG A 202 -55.42 -46.10 9.63
CA ARG A 202 -56.77 -45.63 9.20
C ARG A 202 -57.57 -44.65 10.09
N GLY A 203 -57.77 -43.43 9.56
CA GLY A 203 -59.03 -42.69 9.74
C GLY A 203 -58.91 -41.20 10.11
N ARG A 204 -58.92 -40.35 9.08
CA ARG A 204 -59.68 -39.08 8.99
C ARG A 204 -59.60 -38.09 10.19
N ARG A 205 -58.86 -37.00 10.00
CA ARG A 205 -59.39 -35.61 10.01
C ARG A 205 -58.24 -34.64 9.73
N GLY A 206 -58.39 -33.87 8.65
CA GLY A 206 -57.59 -32.67 8.45
C GLY A 206 -57.81 -31.73 9.62
N ARG A 207 -56.75 -31.50 10.40
CA ARG A 207 -56.59 -30.32 11.24
C ARG A 207 -55.48 -29.50 10.61
N SER A 208 -55.84 -28.33 10.12
CA SER A 208 -54.90 -27.27 9.83
C SER A 208 -54.05 -27.03 11.07
N TYR A 209 -52.78 -27.43 11.00
CA TYR A 209 -51.76 -26.84 11.83
C TYR A 209 -51.50 -25.46 11.27
N ASP A 210 -51.98 -24.46 11.99
CA ASP A 210 -51.49 -23.09 11.93
C ASP A 210 -50.01 -23.11 12.35
N SER A 211 -49.13 -23.36 11.39
CA SER A 211 -47.70 -23.15 11.51
C SER A 211 -47.46 -21.66 11.38
N GLY A 212 -47.64 -20.95 12.50
CA GLY A 212 -47.30 -19.52 12.68
C GLY A 212 -45.80 -19.23 12.61
N PHE A 213 -45.11 -19.76 11.60
CA PHE A 213 -43.74 -19.42 11.22
C PHE A 213 -43.67 -19.32 9.69
N THR A 214 -44.32 -18.28 9.16
CA THR A 214 -44.13 -17.85 7.77
C THR A 214 -42.76 -17.18 7.67
N PHE A 215 -41.70 -17.99 7.47
CA PHE A 215 -40.47 -17.46 6.88
C PHE A 215 -40.82 -17.04 5.45
N TYR A 216 -40.95 -15.73 5.22
CA TYR A 216 -40.91 -15.16 3.89
C TYR A 216 -39.48 -15.35 3.32
N PHE A 217 -39.18 -16.54 2.82
CA PHE A 217 -38.09 -16.76 1.87
C PHE A 217 -38.75 -16.84 0.50
N SER A 218 -38.70 -15.76 -0.29
CA SER A 218 -39.09 -15.85 -1.69
C SER A 218 -37.95 -16.55 -2.45
N PRO A 219 -38.19 -17.63 -3.21
CA PRO A 219 -37.17 -18.25 -4.07
C PRO A 219 -36.67 -17.27 -5.15
N THR A 220 -37.45 -16.24 -5.44
CA THR A 220 -37.16 -15.14 -6.38
C THR A 220 -36.21 -14.09 -5.82
N ASP A 221 -36.06 -13.95 -4.49
CA ASP A 221 -35.03 -13.11 -3.87
C ASP A 221 -33.62 -13.68 -4.09
N LEU A 222 -33.50 -14.98 -4.37
CA LEU A 222 -32.21 -15.63 -4.66
C LEU A 222 -31.64 -15.19 -6.04
N PHE A 223 -32.49 -14.70 -6.94
CA PHE A 223 -32.13 -14.32 -8.32
C PHE A 223 -31.57 -12.89 -8.45
N TRP A 224 -31.83 -12.00 -7.48
CA TRP A 224 -31.28 -10.63 -7.48
C TRP A 224 -29.87 -10.52 -6.85
N TYR A 225 -29.31 -11.61 -6.32
CA TYR A 225 -27.94 -11.69 -5.75
C TYR A 225 -26.80 -11.73 -6.78
N TRP A 226 -27.12 -11.77 -8.08
CA TRP A 226 -26.14 -11.92 -9.17
C TRP A 226 -25.71 -10.60 -9.84
N ASP A 227 -25.98 -9.43 -9.24
CA ASP A 227 -25.54 -8.13 -9.80
C ASP A 227 -24.11 -7.73 -9.34
N PRO A 228 -23.10 -7.71 -10.23
CA PRO A 228 -21.72 -7.32 -9.92
C PRO A 228 -21.56 -5.85 -9.50
N ASN A 229 -22.58 -5.00 -9.70
CA ASN A 229 -22.47 -3.55 -9.48
C ASN A 229 -22.98 -3.06 -8.12
N TYR A 230 -23.55 -3.93 -7.28
CA TYR A 230 -24.15 -3.52 -6.00
C TYR A 230 -23.13 -2.98 -4.98
N TYR A 231 -21.90 -3.51 -4.99
CA TYR A 231 -20.86 -3.16 -4.01
C TYR A 231 -20.04 -1.91 -4.35
N ARG A 232 -19.97 -1.49 -5.64
CA ARG A 232 -19.16 -0.32 -6.02
C ARG A 232 -19.71 0.99 -5.41
N ARG A 233 -21.01 1.04 -5.14
CA ARG A 233 -21.66 2.23 -4.54
C ARG A 233 -21.37 2.40 -3.04
N ARG A 234 -20.75 1.42 -2.36
CA ARG A 234 -20.62 1.40 -0.88
C ARG A 234 -19.22 1.71 -0.34
N ARG A 235 -18.19 1.90 -1.19
CA ARG A 235 -16.83 2.24 -0.71
C ARG A 235 -16.61 3.74 -0.47
N ILE A 236 -17.60 4.59 -0.75
CA ILE A 236 -17.54 6.06 -0.56
C ILE A 236 -18.47 6.54 0.57
N GLN A 237 -19.32 5.68 1.13
CA GLN A 237 -20.25 6.09 2.19
C GLN A 237 -19.74 5.62 3.56
N VAL A 238 -19.06 6.52 4.24
CA VAL A 238 -18.81 6.51 5.68
C VAL A 238 -20.16 6.62 6.40
N ASP A 239 -20.31 5.86 7.49
CA ASP A 239 -21.30 5.97 8.57
C ASP A 239 -22.77 6.20 8.18
N ASP A 240 -23.58 5.13 8.15
CA ASP A 240 -24.83 5.02 8.92
C ASP A 240 -25.52 3.65 8.66
N ASP A 241 -25.75 2.89 9.73
CA ASP A 241 -26.92 2.03 9.95
C ASP A 241 -27.43 1.08 8.86
N ASN A 242 -26.57 0.45 8.05
CA ASN A 242 -27.03 -0.62 7.16
C ASN A 242 -26.51 -2.01 7.54
N LYS A 243 -27.44 -2.81 8.09
CA LYS A 243 -27.28 -4.20 8.52
C LYS A 243 -26.54 -5.02 7.45
N MET A 244 -25.55 -5.82 7.86
CA MET A 244 -24.88 -6.73 6.94
C MET A 244 -25.87 -7.79 6.47
N ASN A 245 -25.75 -8.22 5.22
CA ASN A 245 -26.51 -9.37 4.74
C ASN A 245 -26.11 -10.60 5.56
N PHE A 246 -27.06 -11.49 5.87
CA PHE A 246 -26.81 -12.65 6.73
C PHE A 246 -25.59 -13.49 6.31
N ILE A 247 -25.44 -13.71 5.00
CA ILE A 247 -24.31 -14.45 4.39
C ILE A 247 -22.98 -13.71 4.59
N GLU A 248 -23.00 -12.38 4.49
CA GLU A 248 -21.85 -11.53 4.76
C GLU A 248 -21.50 -11.56 6.25
N SER A 249 -22.50 -11.59 7.15
CA SER A 249 -22.30 -11.76 8.58
C SER A 249 -21.66 -13.12 8.91
N ILE A 250 -22.07 -14.21 8.25
CA ILE A 250 -21.42 -15.53 8.39
C ILE A 250 -19.96 -15.46 7.98
N PHE A 251 -19.67 -14.91 6.79
CA PHE A 251 -18.30 -14.82 6.30
C PHE A 251 -17.43 -13.92 7.19
N SER A 252 -17.95 -12.76 7.58
CA SER A 252 -17.27 -11.82 8.50
C SER A 252 -17.00 -12.46 9.86
N PHE A 253 -17.92 -13.28 10.38
CA PHE A 253 -17.71 -14.02 11.62
C PHE A 253 -16.61 -15.08 11.50
N VAL A 254 -16.62 -15.90 10.45
CA VAL A 254 -15.66 -17.00 10.28
C VAL A 254 -14.27 -16.47 9.89
N PHE A 255 -14.18 -15.67 8.84
CA PHE A 255 -12.91 -15.24 8.24
C PHE A 255 -12.49 -13.81 8.63
N GLY A 256 -13.44 -12.92 8.89
CA GLY A 256 -13.19 -11.51 9.15
C GLY A 256 -13.24 -10.61 7.92
N ASP A 257 -13.05 -9.32 8.17
CA ASP A 257 -13.22 -8.27 7.15
C ASP A 257 -11.90 -7.73 6.57
N GLY A 258 -10.78 -8.40 6.87
CA GLY A 258 -9.43 -7.99 6.49
C GLY A 258 -8.74 -7.11 7.52
N ASP A 259 -7.52 -6.69 7.19
CA ASP A 259 -6.71 -5.80 8.03
C ASP A 259 -7.12 -4.33 7.78
N PRO A 260 -7.58 -3.58 8.80
CA PRO A 260 -7.91 -2.17 8.66
C PRO A 260 -6.69 -1.27 8.40
N ASN A 261 -5.48 -1.79 8.58
CA ASN A 261 -4.22 -1.08 8.39
C ASN A 261 -3.54 -1.43 7.05
N GLN A 262 -4.28 -1.93 6.06
CA GLN A 262 -3.74 -2.10 4.71
C GLN A 262 -3.28 -0.76 4.14
N GLY A 263 -2.05 -0.72 3.62
CA GLY A 263 -1.46 0.51 3.08
C GLY A 263 -1.03 1.54 4.13
N ILE A 264 -1.12 1.21 5.43
CA ILE A 264 -0.82 2.20 6.49
C ILE A 264 0.63 2.67 6.47
N GLU A 265 1.55 1.82 6.00
CA GLU A 265 2.95 2.18 5.86
C GLU A 265 3.13 3.27 4.80
N GLU A 266 2.34 3.24 3.72
CA GLU A 266 2.38 4.26 2.67
C GLU A 266 1.86 5.60 3.21
N GLU A 267 0.78 5.57 3.98
CA GLU A 267 0.26 6.74 4.70
C GLU A 267 1.29 7.27 5.70
N ARG A 268 1.98 6.40 6.43
CA ARG A 268 3.07 6.77 7.36
C ARG A 268 4.16 7.56 6.64
N TRP A 269 4.67 7.05 5.52
CA TRP A 269 5.73 7.72 4.77
C TRP A 269 5.28 9.03 4.17
N LYS A 270 4.02 9.12 3.72
CA LYS A 270 3.42 10.37 3.26
C LYS A 270 3.34 11.39 4.39
N LEU A 271 2.91 11.00 5.59
CA LEU A 271 2.86 11.88 6.75
C LEU A 271 4.25 12.38 7.14
N ILE A 272 5.25 11.50 7.18
CA ILE A 272 6.64 11.87 7.50
C ILE A 272 7.18 12.85 6.45
N GLY A 273 7.05 12.53 5.17
CA GLY A 273 7.57 13.37 4.08
C GLY A 273 6.93 14.76 4.06
N GLN A 274 5.60 14.83 4.22
CA GLN A 274 4.89 16.10 4.31
C GLN A 274 5.22 16.86 5.60
N TYR A 275 5.42 16.18 6.73
CA TYR A 275 5.83 16.80 7.99
C TYR A 275 7.19 17.49 7.82
N ILE A 276 8.19 16.77 7.29
CA ILE A 276 9.54 17.30 7.00
C ILE A 276 9.45 18.52 6.06
N THR A 277 8.66 18.41 4.99
CA THR A 277 8.50 19.49 4.00
C THR A 277 7.82 20.72 4.61
N SER A 278 6.78 20.53 5.44
CA SER A 278 6.07 21.61 6.13
C SER A 278 6.96 22.38 7.10
N ASN A 279 7.97 21.67 7.63
CA ASN A 279 8.98 22.17 8.55
C ASN A 279 10.22 22.73 7.85
N GLY A 280 10.20 22.92 6.52
CA GLY A 280 11.34 23.49 5.77
C GLY A 280 12.55 22.55 5.68
N GLY A 281 12.29 21.24 5.65
CA GLY A 281 13.30 20.21 5.39
C GLY A 281 14.33 19.98 6.49
N VAL A 282 14.16 20.55 7.69
CA VAL A 282 15.00 20.26 8.86
C VAL A 282 14.13 19.83 10.03
N VAL A 283 14.49 18.71 10.64
CA VAL A 283 13.77 18.12 11.77
C VAL A 283 14.72 17.51 12.80
N ALA A 284 14.30 17.51 14.05
CA ALA A 284 14.93 16.73 15.12
C ALA A 284 14.40 15.28 15.11
N ALA A 285 15.15 14.32 15.64
CA ALA A 285 14.71 12.92 15.66
C ALA A 285 13.42 12.74 16.49
N GLU A 286 13.32 13.48 17.59
CA GLU A 286 12.20 13.47 18.52
C GLU A 286 10.90 13.90 17.85
N GLU A 287 10.95 14.79 16.85
CA GLU A 287 9.77 15.24 16.08
C GLU A 287 9.18 14.13 15.20
N LEU A 288 10.02 13.23 14.69
CA LEU A 288 9.59 12.11 13.85
C LEU A 288 9.23 10.87 14.67
N ALA A 289 9.69 10.78 15.92
CA ALA A 289 9.50 9.63 16.79
C ALA A 289 8.02 9.22 17.03
N PRO A 290 7.01 10.12 17.01
CA PRO A 290 5.59 9.75 17.06
C PRO A 290 5.06 9.04 15.80
N TYR A 291 5.81 9.08 14.69
CA TYR A 291 5.45 8.40 13.43
C TYR A 291 6.21 7.09 13.23
N LEU A 292 7.23 6.82 14.06
CA LEU A 292 8.15 5.71 13.91
C LEU A 292 8.01 4.66 15.02
N ASP A 293 8.39 3.43 14.67
CA ASP A 293 8.46 2.30 15.59
C ASP A 293 9.83 2.26 16.27
N VAL A 294 10.03 3.10 17.30
CA VAL A 294 11.25 3.06 18.09
C VAL A 294 11.12 1.97 19.16
N GLU A 295 11.91 0.92 19.00
CA GLU A 295 12.11 -0.10 20.02
C GLU A 295 12.88 0.52 21.18
N THR A 296 12.32 0.51 22.39
CA THR A 296 13.06 0.91 23.60
C THR A 296 14.03 -0.20 23.96
N SER A 297 15.07 -0.42 23.15
CA SER A 297 16.26 -1.11 23.61
C SER A 297 16.85 -0.23 24.72
N GLY A 298 16.94 -0.76 25.94
CA GLY A 298 17.37 -0.02 27.14
C GLY A 298 18.82 0.47 27.15
N ARG A 299 19.38 0.81 25.99
CA ARG A 299 20.69 1.46 25.81
C ARG A 299 20.42 2.89 25.37
N SER A 300 20.51 3.80 26.35
CA SER A 300 20.46 5.27 26.23
C SER A 300 19.19 5.89 25.64
N ALA A 301 18.70 6.95 26.28
CA ALA A 301 17.60 7.79 25.78
C ALA A 301 17.97 8.62 24.53
N ASP A 302 19.18 8.41 23.99
CA ASP A 302 19.85 9.22 22.96
C ASP A 302 20.17 8.38 21.70
N ASP A 303 19.59 7.18 21.59
CA ASP A 303 19.77 6.34 20.40
C ASP A 303 18.83 6.78 19.28
N ASP A 304 19.33 7.69 18.42
CA ASP A 304 18.63 8.17 17.22
C ASP A 304 18.60 7.14 16.07
N SER A 305 19.05 5.90 16.27
CA SER A 305 19.11 4.87 15.20
C SER A 305 17.79 4.63 14.47
N TYR A 306 16.66 4.94 15.10
CA TYR A 306 15.33 4.79 14.50
C TYR A 306 15.06 5.74 13.31
N ILE A 307 15.85 6.82 13.13
CA ILE A 307 15.66 7.77 12.02
C ILE A 307 16.34 7.34 10.72
N LEU A 308 17.29 6.40 10.78
CA LEU A 308 18.06 5.95 9.61
C LEU A 308 17.19 5.54 8.40
N PRO A 309 16.05 4.83 8.58
CA PRO A 309 15.17 4.52 7.45
C PRO A 309 14.56 5.76 6.78
N VAL A 310 14.33 6.84 7.53
CA VAL A 310 13.84 8.12 7.01
C VAL A 310 14.93 8.79 6.17
N LEU A 311 16.16 8.83 6.69
CA LEU A 311 17.32 9.37 5.97
C LEU A 311 17.54 8.64 4.65
N LEU A 312 17.51 7.31 4.67
CA LEU A 312 17.65 6.50 3.46
C LEU A 312 16.53 6.75 2.44
N ARG A 313 15.30 7.00 2.90
CA ARG A 313 14.14 7.15 2.01
C ARG A 313 14.08 8.53 1.35
N PHE A 314 14.33 9.58 2.12
CA PHE A 314 14.22 10.97 1.68
C PHE A 314 15.58 11.65 1.45
N ASP A 315 16.67 10.89 1.44
CA ASP A 315 18.03 11.37 1.22
C ASP A 315 18.44 12.47 2.23
N GLY A 316 18.19 12.17 3.50
CA GLY A 316 18.51 13.06 4.62
C GLY A 316 19.93 12.87 5.13
N GLN A 317 20.48 13.93 5.71
CA GLN A 317 21.84 13.98 6.24
C GLN A 317 21.82 14.54 7.67
N PRO A 318 22.63 13.98 8.59
CA PRO A 318 22.80 14.55 9.92
C PRO A 318 23.69 15.80 9.85
N GLU A 319 23.27 16.86 10.54
CA GLU A 319 23.97 18.13 10.69
C GLU A 319 24.00 18.49 12.18
N ILE A 320 25.08 19.10 12.65
CA ILE A 320 25.24 19.45 14.07
C ILE A 320 24.99 20.95 14.21
N ASP A 321 24.16 21.34 15.18
CA ASP A 321 23.91 22.75 15.48
C ASP A 321 25.06 23.39 16.29
N GLU A 322 24.98 24.70 16.50
CA GLU A 322 25.98 25.44 17.30
C GLU A 322 26.02 24.96 18.77
N GLU A 323 24.92 24.39 19.26
CA GLU A 323 24.81 23.82 20.61
C GLU A 323 25.34 22.38 20.74
N GLY A 324 25.72 21.73 19.64
CA GLY A 324 26.21 20.36 19.61
C GLY A 324 25.12 19.27 19.53
N ASN A 325 23.86 19.63 19.28
CA ASN A 325 22.79 18.67 19.01
C ASN A 325 22.79 18.23 17.54
N ILE A 326 22.37 16.98 17.31
CA ILE A 326 22.20 16.42 15.98
C ILE A 326 20.80 16.76 15.46
N LEU A 327 20.76 17.39 14.29
CA LEU A 327 19.58 17.70 13.51
C LEU A 327 19.66 17.00 12.15
N TYR A 328 18.51 16.77 11.52
CA TYR A 328 18.44 16.04 10.25
C TYR A 328 17.91 16.94 9.16
N ARG A 329 18.76 17.18 8.15
CA ARG A 329 18.45 18.02 7.00
C ARG A 329 18.12 17.17 5.78
N PHE A 330 17.11 17.59 5.03
CA PHE A 330 16.59 16.93 3.84
C PHE A 330 16.60 17.91 2.67
N PRO A 331 17.76 18.13 2.01
CA PRO A 331 17.92 19.17 0.99
C PRO A 331 16.89 19.04 -0.15
N SER A 332 16.66 17.83 -0.63
CA SER A 332 15.68 17.54 -1.70
C SER A 332 14.24 17.92 -1.34
N LEU A 333 13.89 17.93 -0.04
CA LEU A 333 12.56 18.34 0.45
C LEU A 333 12.46 19.84 0.75
N GLN A 334 13.56 20.59 0.66
CA GLN A 334 13.57 22.06 0.79
C GLN A 334 13.20 22.76 -0.53
N ARG A 335 13.34 22.06 -1.67
CA ARG A 335 13.09 22.56 -3.02
C ARG A 335 11.69 22.21 -3.50
N THR A 336 10.86 23.24 -3.70
CA THR A 336 9.48 23.07 -4.15
C THR A 336 9.19 23.92 -5.38
N ALA A 337 8.40 23.37 -6.30
CA ALA A 337 7.97 24.03 -7.52
C ALA A 337 6.74 24.93 -7.35
N SER A 338 5.95 24.70 -6.30
CA SER A 338 4.69 25.40 -6.01
C SER A 338 4.83 26.42 -4.88
N SER A 339 4.38 27.65 -5.12
CA SER A 339 4.42 28.75 -4.14
C SER A 339 3.37 28.63 -3.03
N GLN A 340 2.83 27.43 -2.78
CA GLN A 340 1.68 27.22 -1.91
C GLN A 340 1.90 27.93 -0.56
N ARG A 341 1.11 29.00 -0.36
CA ARG A 341 1.23 30.05 0.66
C ARG A 341 1.81 29.50 1.96
N SER A 342 3.09 29.77 2.20
CA SER A 342 3.73 29.42 3.46
C SER A 342 3.08 30.25 4.57
N GLY A 343 2.36 29.58 5.45
CA GLY A 343 2.09 30.13 6.77
C GLY A 343 3.43 30.38 7.49
N ARG A 344 3.40 31.31 8.46
CA ARG A 344 4.50 31.64 9.38
C ARG A 344 5.18 30.36 9.90
N LYS A 345 6.52 30.30 9.87
CA LYS A 345 7.31 29.23 10.51
C LYS A 345 6.87 29.14 11.98
N GLU A 346 6.35 28.01 12.40
CA GLU A 346 5.75 27.84 13.73
C GLU A 346 6.44 26.75 14.52
N TYR A 347 6.41 26.90 15.84
CA TYR A 347 6.94 25.92 16.78
C TYR A 347 6.03 24.69 16.79
N VAL A 348 6.61 23.53 16.45
CA VAL A 348 6.08 22.17 16.49
C VAL A 348 4.55 22.00 16.47
N GLY A 349 4.02 21.54 15.34
CA GLY A 349 2.84 20.67 15.32
C GLY A 349 1.46 21.29 15.53
N ARG A 350 1.32 22.52 16.05
CA ARG A 350 -0.01 23.08 16.39
C ARG A 350 -0.88 23.37 15.16
N LYS A 351 -0.29 23.85 14.07
CA LYS A 351 -1.01 24.12 12.81
C LYS A 351 -0.93 22.98 11.79
N TRP A 352 0.05 22.09 11.94
CA TRP A 352 0.15 20.86 11.15
C TRP A 352 -1.10 19.99 11.33
N THR A 353 -1.58 19.83 12.55
CA THR A 353 -2.83 19.10 12.85
C THR A 353 -4.06 19.74 12.22
N ASP A 354 -4.09 21.07 12.13
CA ASP A 354 -5.18 21.84 11.54
C ASP A 354 -5.12 21.81 9.99
N TRP A 355 -3.91 21.77 9.42
CA TRP A 355 -3.67 21.78 7.97
C TRP A 355 -3.92 20.43 7.30
N VAL A 356 -3.56 19.31 7.96
CA VAL A 356 -3.77 17.95 7.41
C VAL A 356 -5.19 17.43 7.70
N GLY A 357 -6.06 18.25 8.30
CA GLY A 357 -7.47 17.90 8.49
C GLY A 357 -7.69 16.87 9.59
N GLY A 358 -7.28 17.19 10.82
CA GLY A 358 -7.63 16.38 12.00
C GLY A 358 -6.84 15.07 12.12
N VAL A 359 -5.70 14.95 11.43
CA VAL A 359 -4.77 13.84 11.68
C VAL A 359 -4.30 13.91 13.13
N GLU A 360 -4.55 12.83 13.87
CA GLU A 360 -4.12 12.69 15.26
C GLU A 360 -2.61 13.00 15.34
N LYS A 361 -2.16 13.66 16.41
CA LYS A 361 -0.79 14.19 16.59
C LYS A 361 0.34 13.14 16.47
N PHE A 362 -0.01 11.87 16.36
CA PHE A 362 0.89 10.73 16.22
C PHE A 362 0.28 9.70 15.25
N PHE A 363 1.13 8.83 14.72
CA PHE A 363 0.69 7.77 13.83
C PHE A 363 -0.04 6.66 14.58
N LYS A 364 -1.36 6.56 14.40
CA LYS A 364 -2.21 5.59 15.09
C LYS A 364 -2.66 4.47 14.18
N GLU A 365 -2.31 3.25 14.58
CA GLU A 365 -2.83 2.05 13.96
C GLU A 365 -4.22 1.69 14.49
N LYS A 366 -5.10 1.25 13.60
CA LYS A 366 -6.45 0.82 13.95
C LYS A 366 -6.39 -0.60 14.52
N LYS A 367 -7.13 -0.84 15.61
CA LYS A 367 -7.27 -2.20 16.16
C LYS A 367 -7.99 -3.09 15.14
N LEU A 368 -7.51 -4.33 14.97
CA LEU A 368 -8.20 -5.33 14.17
C LEU A 368 -9.52 -5.69 14.86
N GLN A 369 -10.62 -5.37 14.22
CA GLN A 369 -11.94 -5.84 14.65
C GLN A 369 -12.06 -7.33 14.34
N PHE A 370 -12.66 -8.08 15.26
CA PHE A 370 -12.92 -9.51 15.01
C PHE A 370 -13.91 -9.69 13.86
N SER A 371 -15.02 -8.95 13.88
CA SER A 371 -16.00 -8.89 12.81
C SER A 371 -16.73 -7.56 12.90
N LYS A 372 -17.15 -7.04 11.75
CA LYS A 372 -18.00 -5.84 11.64
C LYS A 372 -19.49 -6.13 11.92
N THR A 373 -19.85 -7.38 12.12
CA THR A 373 -21.21 -7.82 12.45
C THR A 373 -21.73 -7.17 13.73
N SER A 374 -23.02 -6.80 13.72
CA SER A 374 -23.71 -6.36 14.94
C SER A 374 -23.82 -7.51 15.98
N SER A 375 -24.09 -7.17 17.24
CA SER A 375 -24.22 -8.16 18.32
C SER A 375 -25.34 -9.17 18.06
N SER A 376 -26.47 -8.73 17.49
CA SER A 376 -27.61 -9.57 17.14
C SER A 376 -27.32 -10.50 15.96
N GLU A 377 -26.68 -9.99 14.90
CA GLU A 377 -26.24 -10.80 13.76
C GLU A 377 -25.25 -11.88 14.22
N ARG A 378 -24.29 -11.52 15.07
CA ARG A 378 -23.32 -12.47 15.61
C ARG A 378 -24.00 -13.57 16.42
N ALA A 379 -24.98 -13.21 17.26
CA ALA A 379 -25.74 -14.20 18.02
C ALA A 379 -26.51 -15.15 17.12
N LEU A 380 -27.11 -14.65 16.03
CA LEU A 380 -27.82 -15.46 15.04
C LEU A 380 -26.85 -16.42 14.32
N VAL A 381 -25.70 -15.93 13.85
CA VAL A 381 -24.67 -16.74 13.18
C VAL A 381 -24.15 -17.85 14.10
N ILE A 382 -23.86 -17.53 15.37
CA ILE A 382 -23.46 -18.51 16.38
C ILE A 382 -24.59 -19.52 16.63
N GLY A 383 -25.84 -19.06 16.74
CA GLY A 383 -27.01 -19.91 16.95
C GLY A 383 -27.24 -20.88 15.79
N LEU A 384 -27.21 -20.41 14.54
CA LEU A 384 -27.38 -21.27 13.37
C LEU A 384 -26.21 -22.23 13.18
N GLY A 385 -24.98 -21.74 13.39
CA GLY A 385 -23.80 -22.60 13.37
C GLY A 385 -23.86 -23.69 14.46
N GLY A 386 -24.34 -23.33 15.65
CA GLY A 386 -24.48 -24.25 16.78
C GLY A 386 -25.55 -25.30 16.53
N LEU A 387 -26.68 -24.90 15.95
CA LEU A 387 -27.72 -25.79 15.46
C LEU A 387 -27.17 -26.77 14.42
N ASN A 388 -26.39 -26.28 13.45
CA ASN A 388 -25.76 -27.14 12.44
C ASN A 388 -24.81 -28.17 13.08
N LEU A 389 -23.90 -27.72 13.94
CA LEU A 389 -22.94 -28.59 14.63
C LEU A 389 -23.65 -29.65 15.48
N PHE A 390 -24.70 -29.25 16.21
CA PHE A 390 -25.51 -30.16 17.02
C PHE A 390 -26.22 -31.21 16.16
N GLY A 391 -26.83 -30.79 15.04
CA GLY A 391 -27.44 -31.71 14.08
C GLY A 391 -26.42 -32.71 13.51
N VAL A 392 -25.21 -32.25 13.16
CA VAL A 392 -24.14 -33.13 12.65
C VAL A 392 -23.70 -34.16 13.71
N ILE A 393 -23.63 -33.77 14.98
CA ILE A 393 -23.30 -34.68 16.09
C ILE A 393 -24.38 -35.75 16.24
N ILE A 394 -25.66 -35.38 16.28
CA ILE A 394 -26.79 -36.32 16.38
C ILE A 394 -26.84 -37.25 15.17
N LEU A 395 -26.70 -36.70 13.97
CA LEU A 395 -26.72 -37.50 12.75
C LEU A 395 -25.55 -38.49 12.74
N GLY A 396 -24.40 -38.11 13.29
CA GLY A 396 -23.25 -38.99 13.49
C GLY A 396 -23.48 -40.14 14.46
N THR A 397 -24.27 -39.95 15.53
CA THR A 397 -24.64 -41.06 16.41
C THR A 397 -25.66 -41.98 15.73
N MET A 398 -26.64 -41.41 15.01
CA MET A 398 -27.62 -42.20 14.25
C MET A 398 -26.99 -43.06 13.15
N PHE A 399 -26.01 -42.54 12.40
CA PHE A 399 -25.31 -43.33 11.39
C PHE A 399 -24.48 -44.48 11.96
N LYS A 400 -24.01 -44.37 13.21
CA LYS A 400 -23.30 -45.47 13.89
C LYS A 400 -24.25 -46.57 14.36
N GLU A 401 -25.49 -46.24 14.65
CA GLU A 401 -26.52 -47.16 15.17
C GLU A 401 -27.36 -47.81 14.05
N ILE A 402 -27.25 -47.32 12.82
CA ILE A 402 -27.96 -47.88 11.66
C ILE A 402 -27.34 -49.24 11.28
N ALA A 403 -28.13 -50.30 11.50
CA ALA A 403 -27.80 -51.68 11.13
C ALA A 403 -28.20 -52.05 9.68
N ILE A 404 -28.92 -51.17 8.98
CA ILE A 404 -29.46 -51.39 7.63
C ILE A 404 -28.67 -50.56 6.61
N PRO A 405 -28.30 -51.09 5.44
CA PRO A 405 -27.62 -50.30 4.42
C PRO A 405 -28.48 -49.08 4.01
N PRO A 406 -27.95 -47.84 4.11
CA PRO A 406 -28.71 -46.65 3.78
C PRO A 406 -29.07 -46.66 2.28
N SER A 407 -30.34 -46.37 1.96
CA SER A 407 -30.83 -46.28 0.58
C SER A 407 -31.33 -44.87 0.26
N GLY A 408 -31.29 -44.50 -1.03
CA GLY A 408 -31.76 -43.19 -1.50
C GLY A 408 -31.00 -42.00 -0.91
N PHE A 409 -31.73 -40.98 -0.45
CA PHE A 409 -31.17 -39.74 0.09
C PHE A 409 -30.26 -39.94 1.32
N ILE A 410 -30.54 -40.95 2.15
CA ILE A 410 -29.74 -41.26 3.34
C ILE A 410 -28.33 -41.70 2.96
N LYS A 411 -28.18 -42.44 1.84
CA LYS A 411 -26.87 -42.82 1.30
C LYS A 411 -26.06 -41.59 0.88
N PHE A 412 -26.68 -40.68 0.14
CA PHE A 412 -26.04 -39.42 -0.26
C PHE A 412 -25.59 -38.61 0.96
N ALA A 413 -26.45 -38.48 1.97
CA ALA A 413 -26.11 -37.79 3.21
C ALA A 413 -24.96 -38.46 3.97
N SER A 414 -24.90 -39.79 3.97
CA SER A 414 -23.79 -40.57 4.55
C SER A 414 -22.48 -40.36 3.79
N ASP A 415 -22.51 -40.35 2.46
CA ASP A 415 -21.33 -40.15 1.61
C ASP A 415 -20.71 -38.75 1.81
N ILE A 416 -21.54 -37.70 1.96
CA ILE A 416 -21.08 -36.32 2.21
C ILE A 416 -20.85 -36.02 3.71
N PHE A 417 -21.20 -36.94 4.62
CA PHE A 417 -21.16 -36.71 6.06
C PHE A 417 -19.77 -36.27 6.58
N PRO A 418 -18.63 -36.85 6.14
CA PRO A 418 -17.32 -36.37 6.55
C PRO A 418 -17.08 -34.90 6.17
N LEU A 419 -17.58 -34.45 5.02
CA LEU A 419 -17.49 -33.06 4.59
C LEU A 419 -18.35 -32.15 5.47
N LEU A 420 -19.55 -32.59 5.86
CA LEU A 420 -20.42 -31.87 6.80
C LEU A 420 -19.77 -31.73 8.18
N GLN A 421 -19.09 -32.77 8.67
CA GLN A 421 -18.35 -32.74 9.93
C GLN A 421 -17.18 -31.75 9.88
N VAL A 422 -16.35 -31.81 8.83
CA VAL A 422 -15.23 -30.88 8.65
C VAL A 422 -15.73 -29.45 8.56
N TYR A 423 -16.81 -29.21 7.81
CA TYR A 423 -17.43 -27.89 7.68
C TYR A 423 -17.95 -27.36 9.03
N ALA A 424 -18.78 -28.14 9.73
CA ALA A 424 -19.37 -27.72 11.02
C ALA A 424 -18.30 -27.51 12.10
N GLY A 425 -17.27 -28.35 12.14
CA GLY A 425 -16.13 -28.18 13.05
C GLY A 425 -15.30 -26.94 12.72
N SER A 426 -14.96 -26.74 11.45
CA SER A 426 -14.16 -25.60 10.98
C SER A 426 -14.87 -24.27 11.19
N PHE A 427 -16.21 -24.24 11.08
CA PHE A 427 -17.03 -23.07 11.32
C PHE A 427 -16.78 -22.42 12.69
N PHE A 428 -16.46 -23.21 13.72
CA PHE A 428 -16.10 -22.70 15.05
C PHE A 428 -14.59 -22.69 15.30
N ALA A 429 -13.86 -23.69 14.81
CA ALA A 429 -12.42 -23.79 15.03
C ALA A 429 -11.65 -22.62 14.42
N ILE A 430 -12.01 -22.19 13.19
CA ILE A 430 -11.37 -21.07 12.49
C ILE A 430 -11.53 -19.76 13.29
N PRO A 431 -12.76 -19.29 13.61
CA PRO A 431 -12.92 -18.06 14.38
C PRO A 431 -12.32 -18.13 15.79
N LEU A 432 -12.34 -19.29 16.45
CA LEU A 432 -11.71 -19.45 17.77
C LEU A 432 -10.18 -19.22 17.70
N PHE A 433 -9.52 -19.87 16.74
CA PHE A 433 -8.09 -19.68 16.50
C PHE A 433 -7.77 -18.23 16.10
N ARG A 434 -8.59 -17.66 15.21
CA ARG A 434 -8.48 -16.27 14.76
C ARG A 434 -8.61 -15.27 15.90
N TRP A 435 -9.55 -15.51 16.84
CA TRP A 435 -9.74 -14.66 18.02
C TRP A 435 -8.45 -14.55 18.85
N PHE A 436 -7.73 -15.66 19.04
CA PHE A 436 -6.45 -15.65 19.75
C PHE A 436 -5.38 -14.83 19.01
N LEU A 437 -5.26 -14.99 17.69
CA LEU A 437 -4.33 -14.22 16.87
C LEU A 437 -4.65 -12.72 16.88
N VAL A 438 -5.93 -12.37 16.73
CA VAL A 438 -6.41 -10.97 16.75
C VAL A 438 -6.13 -10.34 18.10
N ARG A 439 -6.34 -11.05 19.21
CA ARG A 439 -6.05 -10.56 20.56
C ARG A 439 -4.56 -10.24 20.73
N ASN A 440 -3.67 -11.14 20.30
CA ASN A 440 -2.23 -10.91 20.38
C ASN A 440 -1.80 -9.73 19.50
N LYS A 441 -2.26 -9.67 18.25
CA LYS A 441 -1.98 -8.55 17.33
C LYS A 441 -2.47 -7.21 17.88
N ASN A 442 -3.68 -7.17 18.44
CA ASN A 442 -4.24 -5.95 19.03
C ASN A 442 -3.45 -5.49 20.26
N ALA A 443 -2.93 -6.41 21.08
CA ALA A 443 -2.06 -6.04 22.20
C ALA A 443 -0.74 -5.41 21.71
N GLN A 444 -0.16 -5.92 20.63
CA GLN A 444 1.05 -5.36 20.02
C GLN A 444 0.78 -3.99 19.37
N ILE A 445 -0.34 -3.84 18.66
CA ILE A 445 -0.79 -2.55 18.09
C ILE A 445 -0.99 -1.52 19.21
N GLU A 446 -1.64 -1.91 20.30
CA GLU A 446 -1.87 -1.02 21.44
C GLU A 446 -0.57 -0.61 22.13
N LYS A 447 0.39 -1.53 22.28
CA LYS A 447 1.73 -1.20 22.81
C LYS A 447 2.44 -0.17 21.93
N ARG A 448 2.43 -0.34 20.61
CA ARG A 448 3.06 0.61 19.66
C ARG A 448 2.36 1.96 19.66
N ASN A 449 1.03 1.99 19.62
CA ASN A 449 0.26 3.22 19.68
C ASN A 449 0.51 3.99 21.00
N ARG A 450 0.53 3.30 22.15
CA ARG A 450 0.85 3.93 23.44
C ARG A 450 2.25 4.54 23.45
N ALA A 451 3.24 3.86 22.88
CA ALA A 451 4.60 4.38 22.78
C ALA A 451 4.67 5.66 21.93
N ARG A 452 3.98 5.69 20.78
CA ARG A 452 3.90 6.87 19.91
C ARG A 452 3.14 8.03 20.56
N GLU A 453 2.05 7.72 21.26
CA GLU A 453 1.27 8.71 22.01
C GLU A 453 2.11 9.37 23.12
N GLN A 454 2.89 8.59 23.87
CA GLN A 454 3.79 9.12 24.90
C GLN A 454 4.82 10.09 24.31
N ARG A 455 5.37 9.80 23.13
CA ARG A 455 6.31 10.70 22.44
C ARG A 455 5.65 11.97 21.93
N ALA A 456 4.44 11.86 21.38
CA ALA A 456 3.68 13.05 21.00
C ALA A 456 3.39 13.95 22.21
N ARG A 457 3.06 13.37 23.37
CA ARG A 457 2.89 14.13 24.62
C ARG A 457 4.18 14.80 25.07
N ALA A 458 5.33 14.13 24.93
CA ALA A 458 6.63 14.73 25.23
C ALA A 458 6.98 15.93 24.32
N LEU A 459 6.51 15.94 23.07
CA LEU A 459 6.64 17.09 22.17
C LEU A 459 5.70 18.26 22.50
N GLU A 460 4.53 17.98 23.09
CA GLU A 460 3.58 19.03 23.51
C GLU A 460 4.08 19.81 24.73
N LEU A 461 4.76 19.12 25.65
CA LEU A 461 5.36 19.70 26.85
C LEU A 461 6.87 19.38 26.87
N PRO A 462 7.65 20.01 25.98
CA PRO A 462 9.06 19.69 25.82
C PRO A 462 9.88 20.26 26.98
N ASP A 463 10.87 19.48 27.41
CA ASP A 463 11.91 19.94 28.32
C ASP A 463 12.70 21.11 27.70
N ILE A 464 13.38 21.90 28.53
CA ILE A 464 14.10 23.10 28.09
C ILE A 464 15.16 22.78 27.02
N SER A 465 15.87 21.65 27.16
CA SER A 465 16.85 21.18 26.17
C SER A 465 16.19 20.83 24.84
N LEU A 466 15.13 20.03 24.88
CA LEU A 466 14.37 19.62 23.70
C LEU A 466 13.78 20.86 22.99
N ARG A 467 13.24 21.81 23.75
CA ARG A 467 12.72 23.07 23.19
C ARG A 467 13.78 23.88 22.45
N ARG A 468 15.01 23.93 22.95
CA ARG A 468 16.13 24.59 22.25
C ARG A 468 16.50 23.86 20.96
N LYS A 469 16.66 22.54 21.02
CA LYS A 469 16.92 21.69 19.84
C LYS A 469 15.87 21.88 18.75
N LEU A 470 14.60 21.95 19.15
CA LEU A 470 13.48 22.20 18.24
C LEU A 470 13.54 23.59 17.60
N LEU A 471 13.90 24.63 18.36
CA LEU A 471 14.07 25.99 17.82
C LEU A 471 15.24 26.07 16.84
N SER A 472 16.38 25.47 17.19
CA SER A 472 17.56 25.38 16.32
C SER A 472 17.22 24.72 14.97
N ALA A 473 16.42 23.65 14.99
CA ALA A 473 15.89 23.03 13.77
C ALA A 473 15.05 23.99 12.91
N ARG A 474 14.29 24.91 13.53
CA ARG A 474 13.49 25.91 12.79
C ARG A 474 14.35 27.04 12.23
N ASP A 475 15.43 27.39 12.90
CA ASP A 475 16.37 28.42 12.45
C ASP A 475 17.18 27.94 11.24
N MET A 476 17.59 26.67 11.22
CA MET A 476 18.24 26.02 10.08
C MET A 476 17.28 25.68 8.92
N ALA A 477 15.97 25.68 9.16
CA ALA A 477 14.98 25.33 8.14
C ALA A 477 14.91 26.37 7.02
N GLN A 478 15.09 25.90 5.78
CA GLN A 478 15.05 26.70 4.56
C GLN A 478 14.06 26.09 3.58
N ARG A 479 13.33 26.96 2.86
CA ARG A 479 12.43 26.53 1.78
C ARG A 479 12.68 27.42 0.58
N THR A 480 13.12 26.81 -0.50
CA THR A 480 13.36 27.49 -1.77
C THR A 480 12.22 27.14 -2.72
N VAL A 481 11.45 28.16 -3.09
CA VAL A 481 10.42 28.02 -4.12
C VAL A 481 11.06 28.41 -5.44
N ILE A 482 11.15 27.47 -6.36
CA ILE A 482 11.76 27.71 -7.66
C ILE A 482 10.71 28.34 -8.56
N GLY A 483 10.87 29.63 -8.84
CA GLY A 483 9.97 30.40 -9.69
C GLY A 483 10.15 30.09 -11.18
N GLN A 484 9.43 30.80 -12.04
CA GLN A 484 9.66 30.76 -13.49
C GLN A 484 10.83 31.65 -13.91
N ASP A 485 11.12 32.67 -13.11
CA ASP A 485 12.19 33.64 -13.24
C ASP A 485 13.59 33.06 -13.02
N GLN A 486 13.69 31.93 -12.32
CA GLN A 486 14.97 31.24 -12.03
C GLN A 486 15.31 30.14 -13.05
N ILE A 487 14.45 29.90 -14.04
CA ILE A 487 14.65 28.83 -15.03
C ILE A 487 15.67 29.30 -16.07
N VAL A 488 16.75 28.53 -16.24
CA VAL A 488 17.80 28.79 -17.23
C VAL A 488 17.63 27.92 -18.47
N TYR A 489 17.12 26.70 -18.32
CA TYR A 489 16.96 25.75 -19.42
C TYR A 489 15.60 25.08 -19.39
N SER A 490 14.99 24.88 -20.56
CA SER A 490 13.76 24.11 -20.72
C SER A 490 13.86 23.18 -21.92
N THR A 491 13.45 21.92 -21.77
CA THR A 491 13.44 20.98 -22.90
C THR A 491 12.31 21.26 -23.91
N ASP A 492 11.36 22.15 -23.59
CA ASP A 492 10.24 22.50 -24.49
C ASP A 492 10.64 23.51 -25.58
N LYS A 493 11.60 24.41 -25.28
CA LYS A 493 12.07 25.43 -26.22
C LYS A 493 13.27 24.90 -27.03
N ASP A 494 13.41 25.35 -28.27
CA ASP A 494 14.61 25.03 -29.05
C ASP A 494 15.85 25.73 -28.48
N PHE A 495 17.01 25.06 -28.52
CA PHE A 495 18.29 25.56 -27.97
C PHE A 495 18.65 26.96 -28.48
N VAL A 496 18.30 27.28 -29.73
CA VAL A 496 18.62 28.56 -30.39
C VAL A 496 17.82 29.72 -29.81
N GLU A 497 16.56 29.49 -29.41
CA GLU A 497 15.72 30.52 -28.78
C GLU A 497 16.17 30.82 -27.35
N GLN A 498 16.64 29.79 -26.63
CA GLN A 498 17.14 29.92 -25.25
C GLN A 498 18.47 30.69 -25.18
N ASP A 499 19.40 30.40 -26.11
CA ASP A 499 20.68 31.10 -26.21
C ASP A 499 20.51 32.58 -26.56
N TYR A 500 19.45 32.93 -27.30
CA TYR A 500 19.13 34.31 -27.64
C TYR A 500 18.60 35.08 -26.43
N GLU A 501 17.64 34.51 -25.69
CA GLU A 501 17.09 35.11 -24.45
C GLU A 501 18.19 35.32 -23.39
N ALA A 502 19.09 34.35 -23.21
CA ALA A 502 20.22 34.46 -22.27
C ALA A 502 21.20 35.59 -22.65
N ARG A 503 21.53 35.73 -23.95
CA ARG A 503 22.41 36.80 -24.45
C ARG A 503 21.75 38.18 -24.39
N GLU A 504 20.45 38.28 -24.61
CA GLU A 504 19.71 39.54 -24.42
C GLU A 504 19.63 39.95 -22.95
N TRP A 505 19.46 38.98 -22.05
CA TRP A 505 19.48 39.23 -20.61
C TRP A 505 20.85 39.76 -20.15
N ASP A 506 21.94 39.09 -20.53
CA ASP A 506 23.32 39.55 -20.28
C ASP A 506 23.58 40.94 -20.83
N ARG A 507 23.03 41.26 -22.01
CA ARG A 507 23.15 42.57 -22.61
C ARG A 507 22.41 43.63 -21.78
N ARG A 508 21.17 43.36 -21.35
CA ARG A 508 20.40 44.27 -20.50
C ARG A 508 21.05 44.48 -19.13
N PHE A 509 21.64 43.43 -18.55
CA PHE A 509 22.36 43.52 -17.28
C PHE A 509 23.57 44.46 -17.39
N ARG A 510 24.36 44.34 -18.47
CA ARG A 510 25.50 45.23 -18.76
C ARG A 510 25.08 46.66 -19.11
N GLU A 511 23.89 46.86 -19.68
CA GLU A 511 23.35 48.20 -19.94
C GLU A 511 22.90 48.88 -18.65
N ILE A 512 22.34 48.13 -17.68
CA ILE A 512 21.96 48.63 -16.35
C ILE A 512 23.20 48.98 -15.52
N GLU A 513 24.23 48.12 -15.51
CA GLU A 513 25.49 48.35 -14.81
C GLU A 513 26.30 49.54 -15.36
N LYS A 514 26.02 49.96 -16.60
CA LYS A 514 26.61 51.16 -17.21
C LYS A 514 25.80 52.44 -16.99
N SER A 515 24.57 52.32 -16.48
CA SER A 515 23.67 53.45 -16.25
C SER A 515 23.63 53.93 -14.79
N ASP A 516 24.24 53.16 -13.88
CA ASP A 516 24.70 53.62 -12.56
C ASP A 516 26.15 54.14 -12.65
#